data_AF-A0A1H9PIG1-F1
#
_entry.id   AF-A0A1H9PIG1-F1
#
_cell.length_a   1.000
_cell.length_b   1.000
_cell.length_c   1.000
_cell.angle_alpha   90.00
_cell.angle_beta   90.00
_cell.angle_gamma   90.00
#
_symmetry.space_group_name_H-M   'P 1'
#
loop_
_entity.id
_entity.type
_entity.pdbx_description
1 polymer ?
#
loop_
_entity_poly.entity_id
_entity_poly.type
_entity_poly.pdbx_seq_one_letter_code
_entity_poly.pdbx_strand_id
1 'polypeptide(L)'
;MLFFDKKPASREIQTKELWVYDYRTNVHKTLKTKRLVRSDLDDFVASYHARVETERFRRFTYEEIATRDKLNLDIFWMKDDSLEDLDSLPNPDVIAAEIVENLEAALEHFRGVHEELPDEAT
;
A
#
# COMPACT_ATOMS: atom_id res chain seq x y z
N MET A 1 8.07 2.94 2.77
CA MET A 1 8.94 3.95 3.41
C MET A 1 9.94 3.23 4.29
N LEU A 2 11.21 3.66 4.29
CA LEU A 2 12.25 3.07 5.15
C LEU A 2 12.75 4.13 6.14
N PHE A 3 12.87 3.73 7.41
CA PHE A 3 13.42 4.56 8.48
C PHE A 3 14.65 3.87 9.04
N PHE A 4 15.79 4.55 9.04
CA PHE A 4 17.05 4.01 9.55
C PHE A 4 17.99 5.14 9.96
N ASP A 5 18.84 4.84 10.93
CA ASP A 5 19.94 5.72 11.31
C ASP A 5 21.18 5.38 10.50
N LYS A 6 21.92 6.42 10.07
CA LYS A 6 23.27 6.21 9.57
C LYS A 6 24.17 5.76 10.71
N LYS A 7 24.81 4.60 10.55
CA LYS A 7 25.83 4.10 11.47
C LYS A 7 27.19 4.04 10.76
N PRO A 8 28.31 4.20 11.48
CA PRO A 8 29.64 4.00 10.90
C PRO A 8 29.84 2.53 10.53
N ALA A 9 30.74 2.26 9.58
CA ALA A 9 31.08 0.90 9.19
C ALA A 9 31.55 0.09 10.41
N SER A 10 30.96 -1.10 10.58
CA SER A 10 31.28 -2.02 11.65
C SER A 10 31.37 -3.44 11.10
N ARG A 11 32.14 -4.30 11.78
CA ARG A 11 32.13 -5.74 11.54
C ARG A 11 30.96 -6.44 12.21
N GLU A 12 30.31 -5.75 13.15
CA GLU A 12 29.13 -6.26 13.84
C GLU A 12 27.86 -5.90 13.10
N ILE A 13 26.86 -6.78 13.19
CA ILE A 13 25.50 -6.52 12.70
C ILE A 13 24.91 -5.36 13.51
N GLN A 14 24.57 -4.25 12.86
CA GLN A 14 24.09 -3.04 13.54
C GLN A 14 22.57 -2.96 13.65
N THR A 15 21.83 -3.50 12.68
CA THR A 15 20.38 -3.62 12.74
C THR A 15 20.01 -4.93 13.42
N LYS A 16 19.52 -4.85 14.66
CA LYS A 16 19.13 -6.03 15.44
C LYS A 16 17.67 -6.43 15.25
N GLU A 17 16.83 -5.44 14.97
CA GLU A 17 15.39 -5.61 14.85
C GLU A 17 14.89 -4.74 13.70
N LEU A 18 13.95 -5.28 12.93
CA LEU A 18 13.15 -4.55 11.97
C LEU A 18 11.72 -4.51 12.48
N TRP A 19 11.08 -3.36 12.33
CA TRP A 19 9.65 -3.23 12.58
C TRP A 19 8.98 -2.89 11.28
N VAL A 20 7.94 -3.64 10.94
CA VAL A 20 7.17 -3.46 9.72
C VAL A 20 5.76 -3.05 10.10
N TYR A 21 5.25 -2.01 9.43
CA TYR A 21 3.85 -1.60 9.53
C TYR A 21 3.14 -1.89 8.21
N ASP A 22 2.09 -2.71 8.22
CA ASP A 22 1.30 -3.07 7.05
C ASP A 22 0.10 -2.13 6.87
N TYR A 23 0.32 -1.09 6.05
CA TYR A 23 -0.74 -0.19 5.54
C TYR A 23 -1.15 -0.53 4.10
N ARG A 24 -0.97 -1.78 3.68
CA ARG A 24 -1.29 -2.23 2.32
C ARG A 24 -2.44 -3.22 2.33
N THR A 25 -2.32 -4.28 3.13
CA THR A 25 -3.27 -5.39 3.15
C THR A 25 -4.64 -4.89 3.65
N ASN A 26 -5.69 -5.15 2.86
CA ASN A 26 -7.07 -4.73 3.11
C ASN A 26 -7.24 -3.20 3.26
N VAL A 27 -6.37 -2.39 2.64
CA VAL A 27 -6.47 -0.93 2.61
C VAL A 27 -6.80 -0.45 1.20
N HIS A 28 -7.97 0.17 1.04
CA HIS A 28 -8.43 0.67 -0.26
C HIS A 28 -8.44 2.21 -0.28
N LYS A 29 -7.42 2.79 -0.92
CA LYS A 29 -7.27 4.25 -1.13
C LYS A 29 -7.21 4.55 -2.63
N THR A 30 -7.90 5.59 -3.07
CA THR A 30 -7.97 6.03 -4.46
C THR A 30 -7.66 7.52 -4.58
N LEU A 31 -7.26 7.98 -5.76
CA LEU A 31 -6.87 9.39 -5.95
C LEU A 31 -8.06 10.36 -5.99
N LYS A 32 -9.28 9.89 -6.28
CA LYS A 32 -10.48 10.72 -6.43
C LYS A 32 -11.43 10.63 -5.24
N THR A 33 -11.85 9.42 -4.88
CA THR A 33 -12.95 9.19 -3.92
C THR A 33 -12.49 8.86 -2.50
N LYS A 34 -11.38 8.14 -2.34
CA LYS A 34 -10.83 7.70 -1.05
C LYS A 34 -9.38 8.11 -0.89
N ARG A 35 -9.13 9.43 -0.98
CA ARG A 35 -7.77 9.98 -0.88
C ARG A 35 -7.12 9.66 0.47
N LEU A 36 -5.83 9.37 0.44
CA LEU A 36 -5.01 9.25 1.64
C LEU A 36 -4.96 10.61 2.35
N VAL A 37 -5.36 10.64 3.62
CA VAL A 37 -5.30 11.83 4.48
C VAL A 37 -4.31 11.59 5.62
N ARG A 38 -3.86 12.66 6.28
CA ARG A 38 -2.87 12.52 7.36
C ARG A 38 -3.34 11.59 8.48
N SER A 39 -4.61 11.66 8.88
CA SER A 39 -5.16 10.87 9.98
C SER A 39 -5.14 9.36 9.73
N ASP A 40 -5.08 8.94 8.47
CA ASP A 40 -4.91 7.52 8.10
C ASP A 40 -3.60 6.90 8.63
N LEU A 41 -2.59 7.75 8.89
CA LEU A 41 -1.27 7.35 9.38
C LEU A 41 -1.09 7.60 10.88
N ASP A 42 -2.12 8.05 11.61
CA ASP A 42 -1.99 8.32 13.05
C ASP A 42 -1.64 7.05 13.84
N ASP A 43 -2.24 5.90 13.49
CA ASP A 43 -1.92 4.62 14.12
C ASP A 43 -0.47 4.18 13.85
N PHE A 44 0.00 4.38 12.61
CA PHE A 44 1.42 4.15 12.28
C PHE A 44 2.34 5.00 13.15
N VAL A 45 2.05 6.30 13.31
CA VAL A 45 2.87 7.21 14.11
C VAL A 45 2.88 6.80 15.58
N ALA A 46 1.71 6.47 16.14
CA ALA A 46 1.61 5.97 17.52
C ALA A 46 2.42 4.68 17.71
N SER A 47 2.26 3.72 16.80
CA SER A 47 2.99 2.44 16.80
C SER A 47 4.50 2.63 16.66
N TYR A 48 4.93 3.52 15.76
CA TYR A 48 6.34 3.83 15.52
C TYR A 48 7.06 4.32 16.78
N HIS A 49 6.38 5.12 17.60
CA HIS A 49 6.90 5.61 18.88
C HIS A 49 6.77 4.59 20.01
N ALA A 50 5.66 3.87 20.11
CA ALA A 50 5.40 2.94 21.21
C ALA A 50 6.22 1.64 21.11
N ARG A 51 6.50 1.15 19.90
CA ARG A 51 7.21 -0.13 19.66
C ARG A 51 6.55 -1.30 20.42
N VAL A 52 5.23 -1.38 20.33
CA VAL A 52 4.43 -2.49 20.84
C VAL A 52 3.81 -3.20 19.64
N GLU A 53 3.87 -4.53 19.62
CA GLU A 53 3.29 -5.29 18.51
C GLU A 53 1.77 -5.12 18.47
N THR A 54 1.26 -4.94 17.25
CA THR A 54 -0.16 -4.94 16.92
C THR A 54 -0.38 -5.87 15.73
N GLU A 55 -1.63 -6.03 15.30
CA GLU A 55 -1.93 -6.81 14.10
C GLU A 55 -1.18 -6.27 12.86
N ARG A 56 -1.15 -4.95 12.69
CA ARG A 56 -0.51 -4.27 11.55
C ARG A 56 0.94 -3.87 11.82
N PHE A 57 1.43 -3.92 13.06
CA PHE A 57 2.79 -3.52 13.42
C PHE A 57 3.54 -4.66 14.10
N ARG A 58 4.51 -5.25 13.40
CA ARG A 58 5.20 -6.45 13.88
C ARG A 58 6.71 -6.29 13.87
N ARG A 59 7.36 -6.88 14.88
CA ARG A 59 8.81 -6.92 15.00
C ARG A 59 9.35 -8.20 14.38
N PHE A 60 10.50 -8.07 13.73
CA PHE A 60 11.28 -9.16 13.17
C PHE A 60 12.72 -9.03 13.68
N THR A 61 13.29 -10.09 14.22
CA THR A 61 14.71 -10.10 14.61
C THR A 61 15.60 -10.23 13.39
N TYR A 62 16.87 -9.85 13.54
CA TYR A 62 17.87 -10.09 12.50
C TYR A 62 17.93 -11.57 12.12
N GLU A 63 17.85 -12.49 13.09
CA GLU A 63 17.93 -13.93 12.85
C GLU A 63 16.76 -14.41 11.99
N GLU A 64 15.54 -13.94 12.26
CA GLU A 64 14.36 -14.24 11.44
C GLU A 64 14.56 -13.77 10.00
N ILE A 65 15.08 -12.55 9.82
CA ILE A 65 15.36 -11.98 8.48
C ILE A 65 16.50 -12.73 7.80
N ALA A 66 17.52 -13.13 8.56
CA ALA A 66 18.71 -13.85 8.09
C ALA A 66 18.37 -15.21 7.48
N THR A 67 17.30 -15.84 7.95
CA THR A 67 16.82 -17.11 7.41
C THR A 67 16.06 -16.97 6.09
N ARG A 68 15.69 -15.75 5.68
CA ARG A 68 14.97 -15.50 4.42
C ARG A 68 15.93 -15.53 3.24
N ASP A 69 15.46 -15.98 2.08
CA ASP A 69 16.25 -15.96 0.85
C ASP A 69 16.78 -14.55 0.58
N LYS A 70 18.10 -14.43 0.42
CA LYS A 70 18.81 -13.18 0.12
C LYS A 70 18.49 -12.00 1.06
N LEU A 71 18.13 -12.27 2.32
CA LEU A 71 17.72 -11.23 3.29
C LEU A 71 16.54 -10.38 2.79
N ASN A 72 15.61 -10.99 2.05
CA ASN A 72 14.51 -10.29 1.44
C ASN A 72 13.59 -9.62 2.50
N LEU A 73 13.45 -8.30 2.41
CA LEU A 73 12.63 -7.46 3.30
C LEU A 73 11.18 -7.30 2.83
N ASP A 74 10.80 -7.96 1.73
CA ASP A 74 9.42 -8.09 1.27
C ASP A 74 8.68 -9.06 2.22
N ILE A 75 8.16 -8.51 3.32
CA ILE A 75 7.60 -9.26 4.45
C ILE A 75 6.12 -8.93 4.59
N PHE A 76 5.28 -9.98 4.55
CA PHE A 76 3.84 -9.91 4.80
C PHE A 76 3.43 -11.09 5.69
N TRP A 77 2.49 -10.85 6.61
CA TRP A 77 1.95 -11.87 7.51
C TRP A 77 0.43 -11.84 7.64
N MET A 78 -0.21 -10.76 7.21
CA MET A 78 -1.66 -10.67 7.16
C MET A 78 -2.15 -11.33 5.87
N LYS A 79 -3.32 -11.97 5.93
CA LYS A 79 -3.99 -12.51 4.75
C LYS A 79 -4.71 -11.36 4.04
N ASP A 80 -4.59 -11.34 2.72
CA ASP A 80 -5.31 -10.41 1.85
C ASP A 80 -6.71 -10.96 1.58
N ASP A 81 -7.72 -10.10 1.61
CA ASP A 81 -9.12 -10.46 1.40
C ASP A 81 -9.47 -10.55 -0.12
N SER A 82 -8.48 -10.54 -1.01
CA SER A 82 -8.70 -10.41 -2.45
C SER A 82 -9.13 -11.72 -3.14
N LEU A 83 -10.32 -11.65 -3.76
CA LEU A 83 -10.93 -12.49 -4.81
C LEU A 83 -11.09 -14.02 -4.63
N GLU A 84 -10.47 -14.66 -3.64
CA GLU A 84 -10.79 -16.06 -3.32
C GLU A 84 -11.97 -16.19 -2.34
N ASP A 85 -12.44 -15.07 -1.75
CA ASP A 85 -13.55 -15.01 -0.82
C ASP A 85 -14.67 -14.10 -1.36
N LEU A 86 -15.67 -14.70 -2.03
CA LEU A 86 -16.83 -13.99 -2.61
C LEU A 86 -17.59 -13.14 -1.58
N ASP A 87 -17.49 -13.48 -0.30
CA ASP A 87 -18.12 -12.77 0.81
C ASP A 87 -17.37 -11.49 1.24
N SER A 88 -16.14 -11.30 0.75
CA SER A 88 -15.28 -10.14 1.03
C SER A 88 -15.35 -9.06 -0.06
N LEU A 89 -16.18 -9.25 -1.09
CA LEU A 89 -16.42 -8.22 -2.11
C LEU A 89 -17.16 -7.02 -1.51
N PRO A 90 -16.83 -5.77 -1.93
CA PRO A 90 -17.63 -4.61 -1.59
C PRO A 90 -19.08 -4.83 -2.03
N ASN A 91 -20.03 -4.16 -1.35
CA ASN A 91 -21.42 -4.19 -1.76
C ASN A 91 -21.54 -3.90 -3.27
N PRO A 92 -22.39 -4.62 -4.03
CA PRO A 92 -22.58 -4.40 -5.47
C PRO A 92 -22.77 -2.93 -5.88
N ASP A 93 -23.39 -2.10 -5.03
CA ASP A 93 -23.58 -0.67 -5.29
C ASP A 93 -22.25 0.10 -5.33
N VAL A 94 -21.28 -0.29 -4.48
CA VAL A 94 -19.93 0.30 -4.47
C VAL A 94 -19.17 -0.10 -5.73
N ILE A 95 -19.25 -1.37 -6.12
CA ILE A 95 -18.62 -1.88 -7.34
C ILE A 95 -19.21 -1.19 -8.57
N ALA A 96 -20.53 -1.04 -8.63
CA ALA A 96 -21.21 -0.34 -9.71
C ALA A 96 -20.78 1.13 -9.81
N ALA A 97 -20.69 1.83 -8.68
CA ALA A 97 -20.22 3.21 -8.63
C ALA A 97 -18.77 3.35 -9.12
N GLU A 98 -17.87 2.44 -8.71
CA GLU A 98 -16.47 2.42 -9.16
C GLU A 98 -16.34 2.11 -10.66
N ILE A 99 -17.17 1.21 -11.19
CA ILE A 99 -17.21 0.93 -12.64
C ILE A 99 -17.67 2.17 -13.41
N VAL A 100 -18.73 2.83 -12.98
CA VAL A 100 -19.24 4.04 -13.64
C VAL A 100 -18.19 5.14 -13.63
N GLU A 101 -17.55 5.40 -12.48
CA GLU A 101 -16.49 6.40 -12.36
C GLU A 101 -15.33 6.12 -13.32
N ASN A 102 -14.88 4.86 -13.41
CA ASN A 102 -13.80 4.47 -14.30
C ASN A 102 -14.17 4.64 -15.77
N LEU A 103 -15.40 4.29 -16.15
CA LEU A 103 -15.89 4.44 -17.52
C LEU A 103 -16.05 5.92 -17.91
N GLU A 104 -16.52 6.77 -16.99
CA GLU A 104 -16.61 8.22 -17.22
C GLU A 104 -15.22 8.84 -17.41
N ALA A 105 -14.24 8.47 -16.57
CA ALA A 105 -12.87 8.93 -16.71
C ALA A 105 -12.24 8.47 -18.03
N ALA A 106 -12.48 7.22 -18.44
CA ALA A 106 -12.01 6.72 -19.73
C ALA A 106 -12.66 7.47 -20.90
N LEU A 107 -13.97 7.73 -20.84
CA LEU A 107 -14.70 8.46 -21.88
C LEU A 107 -14.21 9.91 -22.00
N GLU A 108 -13.97 10.58 -20.88
CA GLU A 108 -13.40 11.93 -20.84
C GLU A 108 -12.02 11.96 -21.51
N HIS A 109 -11.18 10.96 -21.24
CA HIS A 109 -9.87 10.84 -21.88
C HIS A 109 -9.99 10.66 -23.40
N PHE A 110 -10.89 9.79 -23.88
CA PHE A 110 -11.12 9.61 -25.31
C PHE A 110 -11.68 10.86 -25.99
N ARG A 111 -12.53 11.63 -25.31
CA ARG A 111 -13.03 12.93 -25.82
C ARG A 111 -11.88 13.93 -25.97
N GLY A 112 -11.00 14.04 -24.98
CA GLY A 112 -9.83 14.90 -25.07
C GLY A 112 -8.92 14.52 -26.25
N VAL A 113 -8.65 13.22 -26.44
CA VAL A 113 -7.89 12.75 -27.61
C VAL A 113 -8.62 13.10 -28.92
N HIS A 114 -9.94 12.95 -28.98
CA HIS A 114 -10.72 13.29 -30.18
C HIS A 114 -10.65 14.78 -30.53
N GLU A 115 -10.69 15.67 -29.53
CA GLU A 115 -10.58 17.13 -29.74
C GLU A 115 -9.17 17.57 -30.16
N GLU A 116 -8.13 16.82 -29.79
CA GLU A 116 -6.74 17.06 -30.20
C GLU A 116 -6.42 16.53 -31.61
N LEU A 117 -7.26 15.65 -32.17
CA LEU A 117 -7.08 15.17 -33.53
C LEU A 117 -7.44 16.28 -34.53
N PRO A 118 -6.57 16.61 -35.49
CA PRO A 118 -6.90 17.57 -36.54
C PRO A 118 -8.05 17.00 -37.40
N ASP A 119 -9.01 17.86 -37.75
CA ASP A 119 -9.98 17.54 -38.81
C ASP A 119 -9.19 17.23 -40.09
N GLU A 120 -9.26 16.00 -40.60
CA GLU A 120 -8.84 15.70 -41.96
C GLU A 120 -9.81 16.39 -42.94
N ALA A 121 -9.58 17.68 -43.14
CA ALA A 121 -10.14 18.47 -44.22
C ALA A 121 -9.07 19.44 -44.74
N THR A 122 -8.08 18.91 -45.47
CA THR A 122 -7.81 19.18 -46.90
C THR A 122 -6.71 18.27 -47.40
#